data_AF-A0A828P2M3-F1
#
_entry.id   AF-A0A828P2M3-F1
#
_cell.length_a   1.000
_cell.length_b   1.000
_cell.length_c   1.000
_cell.angle_alpha   90.00
_cell.angle_beta   90.00
_cell.angle_gamma   90.00
#
_symmetry.space_group_name_H-M   'P 1'
#
loop_
_entity.id
_entity.type
_entity.pdbx_description
1 polymer ?
#
loop_
_entity_poly.entity_id
_entity_poly.type
_entity_poly.pdbx_seq_one_letter_code
_entity_poly.pdbx_strand_id
1 'polypeptide(L)'
;MKEEPEIIEINSDEFAENEWLTETDPRVLALTMEGYIVFPPFFSDAEYSSINNAGIDRAFHKYELDCGPVYRVCRHGQVKKCFSRKTAIRHLAYFMTTKVFKNSGFEKRLPDQCLTHPEYGEIFNQGDITPQYYKAHRRCIRRLLLILARRRQFDAWMEKYNAWIDQYCRLVAQRPFKKRANHDSN
;
A
#
# COMPACT_ATOMS: atom_id res chain seq x y z
N MET A 1 16.63 -6.73 53.69
CA MET A 1 15.16 -6.63 53.76
C MET A 1 14.68 -6.42 52.33
N LYS A 2 13.93 -7.39 51.80
CA LYS A 2 13.35 -7.33 50.46
C LYS A 2 11.98 -6.68 50.62
N GLU A 3 11.74 -5.57 49.95
CA GLU A 3 10.40 -5.00 49.83
C GLU A 3 9.84 -5.45 48.48
N GLU A 4 8.74 -6.19 48.54
CA GLU A 4 7.97 -6.69 47.39
C GLU A 4 7.18 -5.55 46.75
N PRO A 5 6.99 -5.54 45.42
CA PRO A 5 6.17 -4.51 44.79
C PRO A 5 4.67 -4.75 45.04
N GLU A 6 3.99 -3.70 45.53
CA GLU A 6 2.53 -3.64 45.68
C GLU A 6 1.82 -3.91 44.35
N ILE A 7 0.90 -4.87 44.37
CA ILE A 7 -0.01 -5.17 43.28
C ILE A 7 -1.17 -4.17 43.38
N ILE A 8 -1.24 -3.23 42.45
CA ILE A 8 -2.38 -2.34 42.30
C ILE A 8 -3.43 -3.08 41.45
N GLU A 9 -4.48 -3.57 42.11
CA GLU A 9 -5.67 -4.10 41.44
C GLU A 9 -6.43 -2.93 40.80
N ILE A 10 -6.48 -2.91 39.47
CA ILE A 10 -7.27 -1.94 38.72
C ILE A 10 -8.71 -2.47 38.65
N ASN A 11 -9.61 -1.86 39.42
CA ASN A 11 -11.05 -2.09 39.37
C ASN A 11 -11.60 -1.79 37.96
N SER A 12 -12.47 -2.67 37.48
CA SER A 12 -13.01 -2.71 36.11
C SER A 12 -14.02 -1.61 35.75
N ASP A 13 -14.25 -0.62 36.61
CA ASP A 13 -15.46 0.21 36.55
C ASP A 13 -15.22 1.70 36.19
N GLU A 14 -13.99 2.08 35.82
CA GLU A 14 -13.67 3.44 35.30
C GLU A 14 -13.43 3.44 33.77
N PHE A 15 -14.20 2.64 33.04
CA PHE A 15 -14.18 2.56 31.57
C PHE A 15 -15.15 3.56 30.90
N ALA A 16 -15.25 4.78 31.41
CA ALA A 16 -16.18 5.77 30.90
C ALA A 16 -15.60 7.19 31.02
N GLU A 17 -14.64 7.52 30.16
CA GLU A 17 -14.36 8.89 29.69
C GLU A 17 -13.15 8.87 28.75
N ASN A 18 -13.38 8.38 27.52
CA ASN A 18 -12.63 8.79 26.33
C ASN A 18 -13.57 8.55 25.14
N GLU A 19 -14.48 9.51 25.00
CA GLU A 19 -15.09 9.97 23.75
C GLU A 19 -14.08 9.79 22.58
N TRP A 20 -14.50 9.24 21.43
CA TRP A 20 -13.76 8.97 20.16
C TRP A 20 -13.66 7.51 19.67
N LEU A 21 -14.37 6.55 20.25
CA LEU A 21 -14.60 5.24 19.61
C LEU A 21 -16.07 4.85 19.63
N THR A 22 -16.89 5.55 18.83
CA THR A 22 -18.24 5.05 18.50
C THR A 22 -18.11 3.82 17.58
N GLU A 23 -18.97 2.84 17.80
CA GLU A 23 -19.15 1.52 17.13
C GLU A 23 -19.23 1.51 15.58
N THR A 24 -18.90 2.61 14.92
CA THR A 24 -18.83 2.79 13.46
C THR A 24 -17.39 2.98 12.97
N ASP A 25 -16.37 2.54 13.71
CA ASP A 25 -14.99 2.56 13.23
C ASP A 25 -14.68 1.27 12.45
N PRO A 26 -14.45 1.33 11.12
CA PRO A 26 -14.27 0.15 10.25
C PRO A 26 -13.01 -0.69 10.58
N ARG A 27 -12.23 -0.29 11.58
CA ARG A 27 -11.07 -1.03 12.09
C ARG A 27 -11.43 -2.05 13.18
N VAL A 28 -12.53 -1.82 13.93
CA VAL A 28 -12.95 -2.69 15.05
C VAL A 28 -13.82 -3.86 14.55
N LEU A 29 -14.64 -3.63 13.51
CA LEU A 29 -15.45 -4.66 12.85
C LEU A 29 -14.64 -5.80 12.18
N ALA A 30 -13.32 -5.67 12.07
CA ALA A 30 -12.45 -6.69 11.50
C ALA A 30 -12.03 -7.79 12.51
N LEU A 31 -12.35 -7.65 13.80
CA LEU A 31 -11.84 -8.53 14.85
C LEU A 31 -12.88 -9.44 15.52
N THR A 32 -14.16 -9.29 15.24
CA THR A 32 -15.20 -10.16 15.78
C THR A 32 -16.13 -10.60 14.65
N MET A 33 -15.94 -11.83 14.19
CA MET A 33 -16.89 -12.75 13.52
C MET A 33 -16.07 -13.63 12.54
N GLU A 34 -15.77 -14.84 13.00
CA GLU A 34 -15.44 -16.02 12.18
C GLU A 34 -14.28 -15.89 11.17
N GLY A 35 -13.03 -16.17 11.59
CA GLY A 35 -12.01 -16.91 10.81
C GLY A 35 -11.70 -16.55 9.35
N TYR A 36 -12.27 -15.48 8.79
CA TYR A 36 -12.12 -15.04 7.42
C TYR A 36 -11.46 -13.68 7.47
N ILE A 37 -10.33 -13.55 6.76
CA ILE A 37 -9.64 -12.29 6.60
C ILE A 37 -10.52 -11.39 5.72
N VAL A 38 -11.46 -10.67 6.33
CA VAL A 38 -12.25 -9.62 5.67
C VAL A 38 -11.34 -8.42 5.46
N PHE A 39 -10.51 -8.48 4.40
CA PHE A 39 -9.94 -7.27 3.83
C PHE A 39 -11.11 -6.39 3.38
N PRO A 40 -11.23 -5.12 3.83
CA PRO A 40 -12.42 -4.31 3.63
C PRO A 40 -12.83 -4.33 2.15
N PRO A 41 -14.03 -4.85 1.83
CA PRO A 41 -14.41 -5.10 0.44
C PRO A 41 -14.79 -3.82 -0.31
N PHE A 42 -15.00 -2.69 0.37
CA PHE A 42 -15.44 -1.45 -0.26
C PHE A 42 -14.71 -0.27 0.37
N PHE A 43 -13.81 0.36 -0.39
CA PHE A 43 -13.43 1.75 -0.10
C PHE A 43 -14.60 2.63 -0.54
N SER A 44 -14.92 3.65 0.26
CA SER A 44 -15.90 4.68 -0.14
C SER A 44 -15.40 5.43 -1.39
N ASP A 45 -16.30 6.04 -2.18
CA ASP A 45 -15.93 6.78 -3.41
C ASP A 45 -14.89 7.89 -3.16
N ALA A 46 -14.93 8.50 -1.96
CA ALA A 46 -13.95 9.48 -1.50
C ALA A 46 -12.55 8.88 -1.26
N GLU A 47 -12.49 7.69 -0.65
CA GLU A 47 -11.22 6.98 -0.47
C GLU A 47 -10.69 6.44 -1.81
N TYR A 48 -11.56 6.00 -2.72
CA TYR A 48 -11.22 5.60 -4.09
C TYR A 48 -10.57 6.74 -4.90
N SER A 49 -11.10 7.97 -4.78
CA SER A 49 -10.51 9.18 -5.35
C SER A 49 -9.13 9.49 -4.76
N SER A 50 -8.97 9.35 -3.43
CA SER A 50 -7.68 9.56 -2.75
C SER A 50 -6.60 8.54 -3.16
N ILE A 51 -6.98 7.29 -3.47
CA ILE A 51 -6.08 6.23 -3.98
C ILE A 51 -5.68 6.50 -5.43
N ASN A 52 -6.57 7.09 -6.23
CA ASN A 52 -6.29 7.44 -7.64
C ASN A 52 -5.24 8.54 -7.79
N ASN A 53 -5.16 9.45 -6.81
CA ASN A 53 -4.16 10.54 -6.75
C ASN A 53 -2.96 10.25 -5.84
N ALA A 54 -2.96 9.13 -5.11
CA ALA A 54 -1.84 8.77 -4.26
C ALA A 54 -0.64 8.22 -5.04
N GLY A 55 0.56 8.42 -4.48
CA GLY A 55 1.81 7.87 -5.01
C GLY A 55 1.80 6.34 -5.13
N ILE A 56 2.83 5.78 -5.79
CA ILE A 56 2.97 4.33 -6.03
C ILE A 56 2.89 3.52 -4.72
N ASP A 57 3.26 4.12 -3.60
CA ASP A 57 3.25 3.52 -2.26
C ASP A 57 1.83 3.09 -1.83
N ARG A 58 0.79 3.90 -2.10
CA ARG A 58 -0.61 3.47 -1.81
C ARG A 58 -1.16 2.50 -2.86
N ALA A 59 -0.55 2.45 -4.04
CA ALA A 59 -1.00 1.57 -5.12
C ALA A 59 -0.48 0.14 -4.98
N PHE A 60 0.58 -0.08 -4.21
CA PHE A 60 1.26 -1.37 -4.08
C PHE A 60 1.53 -1.70 -2.60
N HIS A 61 0.76 -2.63 -2.04
CA HIS A 61 0.88 -3.06 -0.65
C HIS A 61 1.29 -4.53 -0.55
N LYS A 62 2.15 -4.83 0.42
CA LYS A 62 2.52 -6.19 0.83
C LYS A 62 1.85 -6.48 2.18
N TYR A 63 1.12 -7.58 2.25
CA TYR A 63 0.61 -8.14 3.49
C TYR A 63 1.33 -9.45 3.78
N GLU A 64 1.79 -9.63 5.00
CA GLU A 64 2.34 -10.89 5.50
C GLU A 64 1.20 -11.59 6.23
N LEU A 65 0.71 -12.69 5.67
CA LEU A 65 -0.31 -13.55 6.28
C LEU A 65 0.34 -14.87 6.69
N ASP A 66 -0.32 -15.61 7.57
CA ASP A 66 0.12 -16.96 7.99
C ASP A 66 0.28 -17.91 6.80
N CYS A 67 -0.54 -17.73 5.76
CA CYS A 67 -0.48 -18.50 4.51
C CYS A 67 0.54 -17.96 3.48
N GLY A 68 1.33 -16.95 3.84
CA GLY A 68 2.39 -16.37 3.01
C GLY A 68 2.12 -14.93 2.55
N PRO A 69 3.05 -14.34 1.76
CA PRO A 69 2.97 -12.94 1.36
C PRO A 69 1.90 -12.70 0.28
N VAL A 70 0.94 -11.83 0.57
CA VAL A 70 -0.08 -11.39 -0.39
C VAL A 70 0.17 -9.95 -0.80
N TYR A 71 0.20 -9.70 -2.11
CA TYR A 71 0.37 -8.39 -2.69
C TYR A 71 -0.97 -7.84 -3.15
N ARG A 72 -1.32 -6.64 -2.69
CA ARG A 72 -2.52 -5.93 -3.11
C ARG A 72 -2.14 -4.76 -4.01
N VAL A 73 -2.80 -4.69 -5.15
CA VAL A 73 -2.59 -3.63 -6.15
C VAL A 73 -3.88 -2.88 -6.35
N CYS A 74 -3.84 -1.55 -6.19
CA CYS A 74 -5.02 -0.70 -6.28
C CYS A 74 -4.70 0.56 -7.06
N ARG A 75 -5.40 0.78 -8.17
CA ARG A 75 -5.27 2.04 -8.91
C ARG A 75 -6.42 2.24 -9.88
N HIS A 76 -6.84 3.49 -10.07
CA HIS A 76 -7.83 3.88 -11.07
C HIS A 76 -9.16 3.11 -10.96
N GLY A 77 -9.68 2.93 -9.75
CA GLY A 77 -10.93 2.18 -9.57
C GLY A 77 -10.77 0.65 -9.66
N GLN A 78 -9.54 0.14 -9.78
CA GLN A 78 -9.29 -1.29 -9.98
C GLN A 78 -8.44 -1.84 -8.84
N VAL A 79 -8.84 -3.02 -8.34
CA VAL A 79 -8.15 -3.71 -7.25
C VAL A 79 -7.86 -5.15 -7.67
N LYS A 80 -6.64 -5.63 -7.43
CA LYS A 80 -6.28 -7.04 -7.60
C LYS A 80 -5.39 -7.51 -6.45
N LYS A 81 -5.73 -8.68 -5.92
CA LYS A 81 -4.89 -9.44 -4.98
C LYS A 81 -4.03 -10.43 -5.78
N CYS A 82 -2.77 -10.56 -5.42
CA CYS A 82 -1.79 -11.37 -6.12
C CYS A 82 -0.88 -12.07 -5.11
N PHE A 83 -0.64 -13.37 -5.30
CA PHE A 83 0.29 -14.14 -4.45
C PHE A 83 1.76 -13.94 -4.81
N SER A 84 2.05 -13.24 -5.91
CA SER A 84 3.43 -12.97 -6.35
C SER A 84 3.64 -11.50 -6.61
N ARG A 85 4.78 -10.99 -6.15
CA ARG A 85 5.24 -9.62 -6.37
C ARG A 85 5.31 -9.28 -7.86
N LYS A 86 5.83 -10.20 -8.68
CA LYS A 86 5.99 -10.01 -10.12
C LYS A 86 4.62 -9.83 -10.79
N THR A 87 3.66 -10.66 -10.40
CA THR A 87 2.29 -10.60 -10.91
C THR A 87 1.58 -9.32 -10.48
N ALA A 88 1.77 -8.90 -9.22
CA ALA A 88 1.26 -7.62 -8.73
C ALA A 88 1.80 -6.44 -9.55
N ILE A 89 3.10 -6.36 -9.82
CA ILE A 89 3.69 -5.29 -10.64
C ILE A 89 3.13 -5.29 -12.07
N ARG A 90 2.93 -6.46 -12.68
CA ARG A 90 2.29 -6.56 -14.01
C ARG A 90 0.86 -6.02 -13.99
N HIS A 91 0.07 -6.37 -12.97
CA HIS A 91 -1.30 -5.86 -12.83
C HIS A 91 -1.34 -4.37 -12.57
N LEU A 92 -0.41 -3.83 -11.77
CA LEU A 92 -0.31 -2.39 -11.54
C LEU A 92 -0.01 -1.65 -12.86
N ALA A 93 0.96 -2.16 -13.62
CA ALA A 93 1.26 -1.62 -14.94
C ALA A 93 0.04 -1.70 -15.87
N TYR A 94 -0.72 -2.80 -15.83
CA TYR A 94 -1.93 -2.97 -16.63
C TYR A 94 -3.00 -1.93 -16.28
N PHE A 95 -3.25 -1.66 -15.01
CA PHE A 95 -4.20 -0.62 -14.58
C PHE A 95 -3.79 0.76 -15.07
N MET A 96 -2.51 1.10 -14.93
CA MET A 96 -1.96 2.38 -15.39
C MET A 96 -2.04 2.52 -16.90
N THR A 97 -1.58 1.52 -17.66
CA THR A 97 -1.57 1.60 -19.13
C THR A 97 -2.96 1.56 -19.73
N THR A 98 -3.86 0.73 -19.19
CA THR A 98 -5.24 0.66 -19.66
C THR A 98 -5.95 2.00 -19.44
N LYS A 99 -5.76 2.65 -18.29
CA LYS A 99 -6.40 3.95 -18.02
C LYS A 99 -5.90 5.03 -18.97
N VAL A 100 -4.59 5.06 -19.26
CA VAL A 100 -4.01 6.01 -20.21
C VAL A 100 -4.57 5.79 -21.62
N PHE A 101 -4.64 4.55 -22.09
CA PHE A 101 -5.19 4.22 -23.42
C PHE A 101 -6.67 4.57 -23.55
N LYS A 102 -7.47 4.26 -22.51
CA LYS A 102 -8.89 4.68 -22.46
C LYS A 102 -9.04 6.19 -22.56
N ASN A 103 -8.17 6.95 -21.91
CA ASN A 103 -8.23 8.41 -21.93
C ASN A 103 -7.69 9.03 -23.24
N SER A 104 -6.78 8.36 -23.94
CA SER A 104 -6.13 8.88 -25.15
C SER A 104 -6.85 8.50 -26.45
N GLY A 105 -7.91 7.69 -26.38
CA GLY A 105 -8.64 7.20 -27.56
C GLY A 105 -7.89 6.14 -28.37
N PHE A 106 -6.71 5.69 -27.90
CA PHE A 106 -5.99 4.58 -28.54
C PHE A 106 -6.59 3.24 -28.13
N GLU A 107 -6.79 2.36 -29.11
CA GLU A 107 -7.27 1.02 -28.85
C GLU A 107 -6.18 0.12 -28.26
N LYS A 108 -6.58 -0.62 -27.21
CA LYS A 108 -5.71 -1.61 -26.54
C LYS A 108 -5.48 -2.84 -27.42
N ARG A 109 -6.49 -3.22 -28.20
CA ARG A 109 -6.53 -4.43 -29.01
C ARG A 109 -6.91 -4.08 -30.43
N LEU A 110 -6.46 -4.91 -31.37
CA LEU A 110 -7.01 -4.93 -32.72
C LEU A 110 -8.48 -5.36 -32.67
N PRO A 111 -9.26 -5.08 -33.74
CA PRO A 111 -10.63 -5.55 -33.83
C PRO A 111 -10.68 -7.08 -33.74
N ASP A 112 -11.76 -7.58 -33.15
CA ASP A 112 -12.03 -9.01 -33.03
C ASP A 112 -12.19 -9.62 -34.42
N GLN A 113 -11.61 -10.82 -34.61
CA GLN A 113 -11.63 -11.52 -35.88
C GLN A 113 -12.62 -12.67 -35.80
N CYS A 114 -13.59 -12.69 -36.72
CA CYS A 114 -14.41 -13.87 -36.95
C CYS A 114 -13.64 -14.79 -37.91
N LEU A 115 -13.28 -15.98 -37.44
CA LEU A 115 -12.67 -17.02 -38.26
C LEU A 115 -13.66 -18.16 -38.45
N THR A 116 -13.84 -18.59 -39.70
CA THR A 116 -14.64 -19.78 -40.00
C THR A 116 -13.79 -21.02 -39.78
N HIS A 117 -14.14 -21.81 -38.76
CA HIS A 117 -13.54 -23.10 -38.50
C HIS A 117 -14.28 -24.19 -39.29
N PRO A 118 -13.56 -25.09 -40.00
CA PRO A 118 -14.18 -26.11 -40.85
C PRO A 118 -15.12 -27.08 -40.11
N GLU A 119 -14.85 -27.43 -38.85
CA GLU A 119 -15.71 -28.33 -38.05
C GLU A 119 -16.66 -27.62 -37.06
N TYR A 120 -16.32 -26.43 -36.57
CA TYR A 120 -17.03 -25.79 -35.43
C TYR A 120 -17.80 -24.53 -35.84
N GLY A 121 -17.79 -24.15 -37.12
CA GLY A 121 -18.47 -22.95 -37.61
C GLY A 121 -17.70 -21.65 -37.28
N GLU A 122 -18.41 -20.54 -37.12
CA GLU A 122 -17.81 -19.22 -36.87
C GLU A 122 -17.28 -19.10 -35.43
N ILE A 123 -15.98 -18.83 -35.28
CA ILE A 123 -15.31 -18.59 -34.00
C ILE A 123 -14.90 -17.12 -33.93
N PHE A 124 -15.39 -16.42 -32.91
CA PHE A 124 -14.97 -15.05 -32.61
C PHE A 124 -13.70 -15.06 -31.75
N ASN A 125 -12.58 -14.68 -32.34
CA ASN A 125 -11.32 -14.51 -31.63
C ASN A 125 -11.14 -13.05 -31.20
N GLN A 126 -10.77 -12.84 -29.94
CA GLN A 126 -10.40 -11.51 -29.47
C GLN A 126 -9.19 -11.02 -30.25
N GLY A 127 -9.25 -9.79 -30.74
CA GLY A 127 -8.13 -9.22 -31.48
C GLY A 127 -6.87 -9.11 -30.62
N ASP A 128 -5.71 -9.25 -31.28
CA ASP A 128 -4.42 -9.20 -30.63
C ASP A 128 -4.16 -7.87 -29.92
N ILE A 129 -3.25 -7.86 -28.95
CA ILE A 129 -2.82 -6.64 -28.26
C ILE A 129 -2.05 -5.76 -29.25
N THR A 130 -2.39 -4.47 -29.32
CA THR A 130 -1.69 -3.55 -30.21
C THR A 130 -0.21 -3.41 -29.81
N PRO A 131 0.73 -3.34 -30.78
CA PRO A 131 2.15 -3.24 -30.46
C PRO A 131 2.49 -1.98 -29.66
N GLN A 132 1.72 -0.91 -29.86
CA GLN A 132 1.80 0.34 -29.10
C GLN A 132 1.45 0.11 -27.63
N TYR A 133 0.36 -0.60 -27.34
CA TYR A 133 -0.02 -0.97 -25.99
C TYR A 133 1.05 -1.85 -25.33
N TYR A 134 1.53 -2.87 -26.05
CA TYR A 134 2.59 -3.74 -25.53
C TYR A 134 3.86 -2.98 -25.16
N LYS A 135 4.31 -2.06 -26.04
CA LYS A 135 5.49 -1.21 -25.79
C LYS A 135 5.27 -0.28 -24.58
N ALA A 136 4.10 0.34 -24.49
CA ALA A 136 3.74 1.20 -23.36
C ALA A 136 3.69 0.42 -22.04
N HIS A 137 3.07 -0.76 -22.05
CA HIS A 137 2.98 -1.65 -20.90
C HIS A 137 4.36 -2.10 -20.42
N ARG A 138 5.24 -2.54 -21.32
CA ARG A 138 6.62 -2.93 -20.99
C ARG A 138 7.41 -1.75 -20.42
N ARG A 139 7.23 -0.54 -20.96
CA ARG A 139 7.84 0.69 -20.43
C ARG A 139 7.34 1.00 -19.01
N CYS A 140 6.05 0.84 -18.77
CA CYS A 140 5.44 1.04 -17.46
C CYS A 140 6.01 0.07 -16.42
N ILE A 141 6.09 -1.23 -16.74
CA ILE A 141 6.70 -2.24 -15.86
C ILE A 141 8.13 -1.85 -15.48
N ARG A 142 8.97 -1.50 -16.47
CA ARG A 142 10.36 -1.09 -16.21
C ARG A 142 10.43 0.12 -15.30
N ARG A 143 9.60 1.14 -15.54
CA ARG A 143 9.56 2.34 -14.69
C ARG A 143 9.13 2.01 -13.26
N LEU A 144 8.12 1.17 -13.07
CA LEU A 144 7.70 0.73 -11.73
C LEU A 144 8.82 0.01 -10.99
N LEU A 145 9.54 -0.89 -11.68
CA LEU A 145 10.68 -1.59 -11.08
C LEU A 145 11.79 -0.62 -10.64
N LEU A 146 12.12 0.37 -11.47
CA LEU A 146 13.12 1.39 -11.13
C LEU A 146 12.70 2.26 -9.95
N ILE A 147 11.43 2.69 -9.90
CA ILE A 147 10.92 3.49 -8.79
C ILE A 147 10.96 2.69 -7.49
N LEU A 148 10.51 1.44 -7.51
CA LEU A 148 10.55 0.56 -6.33
C LEU A 148 11.98 0.22 -5.89
N ALA A 149 12.91 0.09 -6.83
CA ALA A 149 14.33 -0.13 -6.51
C ALA A 149 14.96 1.11 -5.87
N ARG A 150 14.71 2.29 -6.44
CA ARG A 150 15.17 3.57 -5.88
C ARG A 150 14.56 3.81 -4.50
N ARG A 151 13.29 3.45 -4.31
CA ARG A 151 12.63 3.58 -3.01
C ARG A 151 13.32 2.73 -1.94
N ARG A 152 13.62 1.47 -2.25
CA ARG A 152 14.39 0.59 -1.35
C ARG A 152 15.75 1.16 -0.97
N GLN A 153 16.46 1.77 -1.91
CA GLN A 153 17.75 2.41 -1.62
C GLN A 153 17.57 3.61 -0.68
N PHE A 154 16.52 4.41 -0.90
CA PHE A 154 16.19 5.53 -0.04
C PHE A 154 15.82 5.08 1.37
N ASP A 155 14.95 4.07 1.51
CA ASP A 155 14.54 3.54 2.81
C ASP A 155 15.75 3.00 3.60
N ALA A 156 16.64 2.23 2.95
CA ALA A 156 17.86 1.73 3.57
C ALA A 156 18.84 2.84 3.98
N TRP A 157 18.87 3.95 3.25
CA TRP A 157 19.65 5.13 3.64
C TRP A 157 19.01 5.86 4.82
N MET A 158 17.69 6.03 4.81
CA MET A 158 16.93 6.65 5.90
C MET A 158 17.09 5.89 7.21
N GLU A 159 17.09 4.55 7.18
CA GLU A 159 17.34 3.72 8.37
C GLU A 159 18.70 4.02 9.01
N LYS A 160 19.76 4.11 8.19
CA LYS A 160 21.11 4.46 8.67
C LYS A 160 21.16 5.86 9.24
N TYR A 161 20.52 6.80 8.56
CA TYR A 161 20.44 8.19 9.01
C TYR A 161 19.69 8.33 10.34
N ASN A 162 18.56 7.63 10.49
CA ASN A 162 17.79 7.60 11.73
C ASN A 162 18.59 7.00 12.88
N ALA A 163 19.33 5.91 12.64
CA ALA A 163 20.22 5.33 13.64
C ALA A 163 21.32 6.31 14.08
N TRP A 164 21.89 7.06 13.14
CA TRP A 164 22.89 8.09 13.43
C TRP A 164 22.28 9.26 14.23
N ILE A 165 21.09 9.74 13.89
CA ILE A 165 20.37 10.76 14.66
C ILE A 165 20.13 10.28 16.08
N ASP A 166 19.66 9.06 16.27
CA ASP A 166 19.35 8.52 17.59
C ASP A 166 20.62 8.47 18.48
N GLN A 167 21.75 8.03 17.92
CA GLN A 167 23.05 8.09 18.60
C GLN A 167 23.45 9.54 18.96
N TYR A 168 23.29 10.47 18.03
CA TYR A 168 23.58 11.89 18.27
C TYR A 168 22.69 12.46 19.39
N CYS A 169 21.39 12.18 19.37
CA CYS A 169 20.44 12.62 20.39
C CYS A 169 20.81 12.09 21.78
N ARG A 170 21.22 10.82 21.88
CA ARG A 170 21.71 10.23 23.15
C ARG A 170 22.95 10.95 23.68
N LEU A 171 23.93 11.23 22.82
CA LEU A 171 25.14 11.96 23.19
C LEU A 171 24.84 13.41 23.63
N VAL A 172 23.91 14.08 22.94
CA VAL A 172 23.46 15.44 23.31
C VAL A 172 22.72 15.43 24.64
N ALA A 173 21.89 14.42 24.92
CA ALA A 173 21.21 14.27 26.21
C ALA A 173 22.19 14.05 27.37
N GLN A 174 23.30 13.36 27.11
CA GLN A 174 24.38 13.13 28.09
C GLN A 174 25.35 14.32 28.23
N ARG A 175 25.09 15.45 27.55
CA ARG A 175 26.02 16.59 27.59
C ARG A 175 26.12 17.13 29.03
N PRO A 176 27.33 17.19 29.62
CA PRO A 176 27.53 17.55 31.03
C PRO A 176 27.21 19.03 31.34
N PHE A 177 27.19 19.90 30.33
CA PHE A 177 26.88 21.32 30.49
C PHE A 177 25.58 21.64 29.74
N LYS A 178 24.52 21.87 30.51
CA LYS A 178 23.33 22.59 30.03
C LYS A 178 23.82 23.96 29.55
N LYS A 179 23.46 24.40 28.33
CA LYS A 179 23.64 25.82 27.95
C LYS A 179 23.00 26.63 29.08
N ARG A 180 23.77 27.47 29.77
CA ARG A 180 23.19 28.44 30.72
C ARG A 180 22.11 29.18 29.93
N ALA A 181 20.87 29.13 30.41
CA ALA A 181 19.88 30.07 29.90
C ALA A 181 20.50 31.45 30.14
N ASN A 182 20.69 32.23 29.07
CA ASN A 182 21.15 33.60 29.20
C ASN A 182 20.10 34.31 30.07
N HIS A 183 20.45 34.54 31.33
CA HIS A 183 19.58 35.11 32.33
C HIS A 183 19.76 36.63 32.35
N ASP A 184 19.77 37.27 31.18
CA ASP A 184 19.99 38.71 31.07
C ASP A 184 18.79 39.35 30.38
N SER A 185 17.82 39.78 31.19
CA SER A 185 16.96 40.94 30.93
C SER A 185 16.42 41.43 32.28
N ASN A 186 17.25 42.22 32.95
CA ASN A 186 16.84 43.15 34.01
C ASN A 186 16.82 44.55 33.39
#